data_AF-A0A9E5M195-F1
#
_entry.id   AF-A0A9E5M195-F1
#
_cell.length_a   1.000
_cell.length_b   1.000
_cell.length_c   1.000
_cell.angle_alpha   90.00
_cell.angle_beta   90.00
_cell.angle_gamma   90.00
#
_symmetry.space_group_name_H-M   'P 1'
#
loop_
_entity.id
_entity.type
_entity.pdbx_description
1 polymer ?
#
loop_
_entity_poly.entity_id
_entity_poly.type
_entity_poly.pdbx_seq_one_letter_code
_entity_poly.pdbx_strand_id
1 'polypeptide(L)'
;MLEAKAIGEKIGIPIAQTPEDRHAVTLKLGAFKTSMLQDVEAGKTVELDALVSGVRELGQLTQVSTPYTDALLGLSRLHASVRGLYPTQ
;
A
#
# COMPACT_ATOMS: atom_id res chain seq x y z
N MET A 1 -3.68 0.70 7.65
CA MET A 1 -2.89 1.51 8.60
C MET A 1 -2.64 0.80 9.93
N LEU A 2 -3.68 0.32 10.62
CA LEU A 2 -3.49 -0.45 11.86
C LEU A 2 -2.67 -1.74 11.65
N GLU A 3 -2.89 -2.43 10.53
CA GLU A 3 -2.09 -3.61 10.14
C GLU A 3 -0.59 -3.28 10.06
N ALA A 4 -0.22 -2.21 9.36
CA ALA A 4 1.18 -1.76 9.25
C ALA A 4 1.77 -1.35 10.61
N LYS A 5 0.96 -0.75 11.50
CA LYS A 5 1.37 -0.45 12.87
C LYS A 5 1.68 -1.73 13.67
N ALA A 6 0.79 -2.72 13.61
CA ALA A 6 0.98 -4.01 14.28
C ALA A 6 2.23 -4.74 13.75
N ILE A 7 2.49 -4.69 12.45
CA ILE A 7 3.74 -5.18 11.84
C ILE A 7 4.95 -4.43 12.40
N GLY A 8 4.90 -3.09 12.41
CA GLY A 8 5.97 -2.23 12.93
C GLY A 8 6.34 -2.55 14.37
N GLU A 9 5.35 -2.77 15.23
CA GLU A 9 5.56 -3.19 16.63
C GLU A 9 6.33 -4.53 16.72
N LYS A 10 6.06 -5.49 15.83
CA LYS A 10 6.73 -6.80 15.81
C LYS A 10 8.18 -6.74 15.34
N ILE A 11 8.55 -5.74 14.54
CA ILE A 11 9.90 -5.57 13.99
C ILE A 11 10.71 -4.47 14.70
N GLY A 12 10.21 -3.93 15.83
CA GLY A 12 10.90 -2.90 16.60
C GLY A 12 10.85 -1.50 16.00
N ILE A 13 9.91 -1.24 15.07
CA ILE A 13 9.67 0.05 14.43
C ILE A 13 8.24 0.52 14.76
N PRO A 14 7.99 0.98 15.99
CA PRO A 14 6.64 1.37 16.40
C PRO A 14 6.18 2.61 15.64
N ILE A 15 4.93 2.58 15.15
CA ILE A 15 4.28 3.74 14.51
C ILE A 15 3.39 4.43 15.55
N ALA A 16 3.80 5.61 16.00
CA ALA A 16 3.07 6.38 17.00
C ALA A 16 1.78 7.01 16.46
N GLN A 17 1.75 7.34 15.16
CA GLN A 17 0.60 7.98 14.51
C GLN A 17 -0.63 7.07 14.47
N THR A 18 -1.80 7.63 14.77
CA THR A 18 -3.10 7.01 14.53
C THR A 18 -3.51 7.13 13.05
N PRO A 19 -4.50 6.35 12.59
CA PRO A 19 -5.12 6.57 11.28
C PRO A 19 -5.62 8.02 11.09
N GLU A 20 -6.22 8.60 12.11
CA GLU A 20 -6.76 9.96 12.11
C GLU A 20 -5.64 11.01 11.96
N ASP A 21 -4.52 10.85 12.67
CA ASP A 21 -3.35 11.72 12.52
C ASP A 21 -2.84 11.70 11.08
N ARG A 22 -2.78 10.52 10.47
CA ARG A 22 -2.33 10.37 9.10
C ARG A 22 -3.30 10.97 8.11
N HIS A 23 -4.61 10.78 8.28
CA HIS A 23 -5.62 11.43 7.45
C HIS A 23 -5.49 12.96 7.51
N ALA A 24 -5.30 13.53 8.71
CA ALA A 24 -5.10 14.96 8.87
C ALA A 24 -3.84 15.46 8.16
N VAL A 25 -2.74 14.70 8.18
CA VAL A 25 -1.52 15.04 7.43
C VAL A 25 -1.74 14.93 5.92
N THR A 26 -2.34 13.84 5.44
CA THR A 26 -2.58 13.63 4.01
C THR A 26 -3.54 14.67 3.42
N LEU A 27 -4.53 15.13 4.18
CA LEU A 27 -5.46 16.19 3.76
C LEU A 27 -4.73 17.50 3.44
N LYS A 28 -3.65 17.83 4.16
CA LYS A 28 -2.86 19.05 3.95
C LYS A 28 -2.12 19.07 2.61
N LEU A 29 -1.97 17.93 1.94
CA LEU A 29 -1.37 17.86 0.61
C LEU A 29 -2.26 18.50 -0.46
N GLY A 30 -3.55 18.71 -0.18
CA GLY A 30 -4.50 19.31 -1.11
C GLY A 30 -4.76 18.43 -2.33
N ALA A 31 -4.95 19.06 -3.49
CA ALA A 31 -5.12 18.37 -4.77
C ALA A 31 -3.76 17.82 -5.26
N PHE A 32 -3.32 16.73 -4.65
CA PHE A 32 -2.06 16.06 -4.93
C PHE A 32 -2.30 14.70 -5.59
N LYS A 33 -1.54 14.38 -6.65
CA LYS A 33 -1.52 13.05 -7.27
C LYS A 33 -0.30 12.28 -6.77
N THR A 34 -0.53 11.08 -6.24
CA THR A 34 0.57 10.16 -5.89
C THR A 34 1.34 9.71 -7.13
N SER A 35 2.61 9.32 -6.98
CA SER A 35 3.44 8.84 -8.10
C SER A 35 2.76 7.69 -8.85
N MET A 36 2.30 6.66 -8.14
CA MET A 36 1.57 5.55 -8.77
C MET A 36 0.32 5.99 -9.55
N LEU A 37 -0.41 7.01 -9.11
CA LEU A 37 -1.55 7.53 -9.87
C LEU A 37 -1.07 8.20 -11.18
N GLN A 38 0.03 8.96 -11.11
CA GLN A 38 0.64 9.56 -12.29
C GLN A 38 1.15 8.49 -13.26
N ASP A 39 1.72 7.37 -12.76
CA ASP A 39 2.15 6.24 -13.59
C ASP A 39 0.95 5.58 -14.30
N VAL A 40 -0.17 5.38 -13.59
CA VAL A 40 -1.41 4.87 -14.20
C VAL A 40 -1.91 5.79 -15.31
N GLU A 41 -1.87 7.10 -15.10
CA GLU A 41 -2.28 8.09 -16.11
C GLU A 41 -1.31 8.14 -17.30
N ALA A 42 -0.02 7.91 -17.05
CA ALA A 42 1.02 7.88 -18.07
C ALA A 42 1.18 6.51 -18.78
N GLY A 43 0.39 5.50 -18.42
CA GLY A 43 0.49 4.16 -19.00
C GLY A 43 1.77 3.40 -18.60
N LYS A 44 2.37 3.74 -17.46
CA LYS A 44 3.59 3.12 -16.95
C LYS A 44 3.27 2.00 -15.97
N THR A 45 4.21 1.07 -15.83
CA THR A 45 4.14 0.01 -14.82
C THR A 45 4.07 0.58 -13.41
N VAL A 46 3.19 0.05 -12.58
CA VAL A 46 3.00 0.50 -11.18
C VAL A 46 3.80 -0.33 -10.17
N GLU A 47 4.25 0.32 -9.11
CA GLU A 47 5.13 -0.27 -8.07
C GLU A 47 4.38 -1.06 -6.98
N LEU A 48 3.37 -1.87 -7.36
CA LEU A 48 2.55 -2.61 -6.40
C LEU A 48 3.35 -3.60 -5.55
N ASP A 49 4.38 -4.22 -6.12
CA ASP A 49 5.18 -5.21 -5.41
C ASP A 49 6.05 -4.60 -4.32
N ALA A 50 6.69 -3.48 -4.64
CA ALA A 50 7.53 -2.77 -3.68
C ALA A 50 6.70 -2.15 -2.55
N LEU A 51 5.51 -1.60 -2.85
CA LEU A 51 4.75 -0.80 -1.90
C LEU A 51 3.67 -1.56 -1.14
N VAL A 52 3.00 -2.53 -1.77
CA VAL A 52 1.84 -3.22 -1.18
C VAL A 52 2.16 -4.69 -0.90
N SER A 53 2.72 -5.42 -1.87
CA SER A 53 3.14 -6.82 -1.66
C SER A 53 4.18 -6.92 -0.55
N GLY A 54 5.13 -5.97 -0.46
CA GLY A 54 6.11 -5.92 0.62
C GLY A 54 5.48 -5.80 2.02
N VAL A 55 4.41 -5.01 2.18
CA VAL A 55 3.70 -4.91 3.48
C VAL A 55 3.00 -6.22 3.82
N ARG A 56 2.38 -6.86 2.82
CA ARG A 56 1.76 -8.20 2.98
C ARG A 56 2.80 -9.24 3.40
N GLU A 57 3.97 -9.26 2.75
CA GLU A 57 5.06 -10.18 3.07
C GLU A 57 5.55 -9.97 4.52
N LEU A 58 5.74 -8.72 4.95
CA LEU A 58 6.06 -8.42 6.34
C LEU A 58 4.97 -8.89 7.31
N GLY A 59 3.69 -8.80 6.92
CA GLY A 59 2.57 -9.39 7.68
C GLY A 59 2.73 -10.90 7.88
N GLN A 60 3.08 -11.63 6.81
CA GLN A 60 3.33 -13.07 6.87
C GLN A 60 4.52 -13.41 7.78
N LEU A 61 5.64 -12.71 7.63
CA LEU A 61 6.86 -12.92 8.42
C LEU A 61 6.64 -12.63 9.91
N THR A 62 5.81 -11.64 10.23
CA THR A 62 5.49 -11.25 11.62
C THR A 62 4.27 -11.95 12.19
N GLN A 63 3.63 -12.84 11.43
CA GLN A 63 2.38 -13.53 11.76
C GLN A 63 1.23 -12.56 12.11
N VAL A 64 1.22 -11.37 11.49
CA VAL A 64 0.15 -10.39 11.60
C VAL A 64 -0.81 -10.59 10.42
N SER A 65 -2.10 -10.75 10.71
CA SER A 65 -3.13 -10.85 9.67
C SER A 65 -3.29 -9.49 8.97
N THR A 66 -3.29 -9.50 7.65
CA THR A 66 -3.39 -8.29 6.82
C THR A 66 -4.57 -8.33 5.81
N PRO A 67 -5.80 -8.64 6.24
CA PRO A 67 -6.93 -8.84 5.32
C PRO A 67 -7.27 -7.60 4.48
N TYR A 68 -7.08 -6.38 5.00
CA TYR A 68 -7.36 -5.16 4.25
C TYR A 68 -6.25 -4.89 3.22
N THR A 69 -4.99 -5.12 3.59
CA THR A 69 -3.87 -5.07 2.63
C THR A 69 -4.04 -6.13 1.54
N ASP A 70 -4.48 -7.34 1.88
CA ASP A 70 -4.77 -8.41 0.89
C ASP A 70 -5.87 -7.99 -0.09
N ALA A 71 -6.96 -7.41 0.42
CA ALA A 71 -8.05 -6.91 -0.41
C ALA A 71 -7.59 -5.78 -1.36
N LEU A 72 -6.85 -4.79 -0.83
CA LEU A 72 -6.32 -3.68 -1.61
C LEU A 72 -5.30 -4.17 -2.66
N LEU A 73 -4.45 -5.13 -2.32
CA LEU A 73 -3.51 -5.73 -3.26
C LEU A 73 -4.24 -6.45 -4.40
N GLY A 74 -5.25 -7.27 -4.08
CA GLY A 74 -6.05 -7.98 -5.08
C GLY A 74 -6.76 -7.04 -6.05
N LEU A 75 -7.45 -6.02 -5.53
CA LEU A 75 -8.14 -5.02 -6.36
C LEU A 75 -7.18 -4.22 -7.23
N SER A 76 -6.05 -3.79 -6.66
CA SER A 76 -5.08 -2.97 -7.39
C SER A 76 -4.34 -3.77 -8.47
N ARG A 77 -4.03 -5.05 -8.21
CA ARG A 77 -3.45 -5.95 -9.22
C ARG A 77 -4.42 -6.18 -10.38
N LEU A 78 -5.70 -6.45 -10.09
CA LEU A 78 -6.72 -6.58 -11.13
C LEU A 78 -6.79 -5.31 -11.98
N HIS A 79 -6.90 -4.14 -11.34
CA HIS A 79 -6.93 -2.84 -12.03
C HIS A 79 -5.71 -2.60 -12.92
N ALA A 80 -4.50 -2.89 -12.43
CA ALA A 80 -3.28 -2.67 -13.19
C ALA A 80 -3.15 -3.69 -14.34
N SER A 81 -3.49 -4.97 -14.11
CA SER A 81 -3.44 -6.03 -15.13
C SER A 81 -4.40 -5.76 -16.29
N VAL A 82 -5.65 -5.37 -16.03
CA VAL A 82 -6.61 -5.06 -17.12
C VAL A 82 -6.21 -3.84 -17.97
N ARG A 83 -5.28 -3.02 -17.45
CA ARG A 83 -4.73 -1.84 -18.15
C ARG A 83 -3.33 -2.09 -18.74
N GLY A 84 -2.77 -3.30 -18.59
CA GLY A 84 -1.41 -3.61 -19.05
C GLY A 84 -0.30 -2.91 -18.25
N LEU A 85 -0.58 -2.48 -17.02
CA LEU A 85 0.32 -1.71 -16.16
C LEU A 85 1.02 -2.57 -15.10
N TYR A 86 0.88 -3.88 -15.18
CA TYR A 86 1.47 -4.83 -14.25
C TYR A 86 2.02 -6.02 -15.03
N PRO A 87 3.18 -6.58 -14.65
CA PRO A 87 3.79 -7.69 -15.37
C PRO A 87 2.81 -8.86 -15.52
N THR A 88 2.85 -9.51 -16.67
CA THR A 88 2.16 -10.79 -16.87
C THR A 88 2.90 -11.83 -16.02
N GLN A 89 2.20 -12.44 -15.07
CA GLN A 89 2.70 -13.61 -14.34
C GLN A 89 2.66 -14.84 -15.25
#